data_AF-A0A538BU69-F1
#
_entry.id   AF-A0A538BU69-F1
#
_cell.length_a   1.000
_cell.length_b   1.000
_cell.length_c   1.000
_cell.angle_alpha   90.00
_cell.angle_beta   90.00
_cell.angle_gamma   90.00
#
_symmetry.space_group_name_H-M   'P 1'
#
loop_
_entity.id
_entity.type
_entity.pdbx_description
1 polymer ?
#
loop_
_entity_poly.entity_id
_entity_poly.type
_entity_poly.pdbx_seq_one_letter_code
_entity_poly.pdbx_strand_id
1 'polypeptide(L)'
;MTEDKRSPLHAWHEAHGAETMWEDGYPWTMHEGRDPLEEYEAVRTATGIWDLFSTCKYEVTGPDAARLIQRRFTNAVEGMQQGQVRYGAFVNDDGTMIDDGNVYRFADDRFWVMINTADLQEWFRETAGDLDARIEHRTDDLAMIA
;
A
#
# COMPACT_ATOMS: atom_id res chain seq x y z
N MET A 1 8.72 -14.27 17.11
CA MET A 1 9.72 -13.36 16.54
C MET A 1 9.63 -13.56 15.05
N THR A 2 8.68 -12.88 14.41
CA THR A 2 8.55 -12.87 12.95
C THR A 2 9.82 -12.25 12.38
N GLU A 3 10.35 -12.85 11.31
CA GLU A 3 11.57 -12.39 10.64
C GLU A 3 11.36 -10.95 10.15
N ASP A 4 12.28 -10.04 10.51
CA ASP A 4 12.23 -8.63 10.10
C ASP A 4 12.18 -8.54 8.58
N LYS A 5 11.10 -7.97 8.02
CA LYS A 5 10.99 -7.76 6.57
C LYS A 5 11.99 -6.70 6.15
N ARG A 6 12.60 -6.89 4.98
CA ARG A 6 13.62 -5.97 4.47
C ARG A 6 13.33 -5.64 3.02
N SER A 7 13.36 -4.35 2.72
CA SER A 7 13.41 -3.87 1.34
C SER A 7 14.66 -4.40 0.63
N PRO A 8 14.61 -4.65 -0.69
CA PRO A 8 15.81 -4.86 -1.50
C PRO A 8 16.86 -3.75 -1.37
N LEU A 9 16.48 -2.53 -0.93
CA LEU A 9 17.37 -1.40 -0.70
C LEU A 9 17.89 -1.28 0.74
N HIS A 10 17.51 -2.20 1.64
CA HIS A 10 17.83 -2.09 3.08
C HIS A 10 19.33 -1.95 3.36
N ALA A 11 20.18 -2.75 2.70
CA ALA A 11 21.63 -2.64 2.87
C ALA A 11 22.20 -1.30 2.36
N TRP A 12 21.56 -0.70 1.36
CA TRP A 12 21.94 0.63 0.87
C TRP A 12 21.59 1.69 1.91
N HIS A 13 20.38 1.64 2.50
CA HIS A 13 19.94 2.53 3.58
C HIS A 13 20.91 2.48 4.78
N GLU A 14 21.25 1.27 5.25
CA GLU A 14 22.21 1.10 6.36
C GLU A 14 23.58 1.73 6.05
N ALA A 15 24.06 1.58 4.81
CA ALA A 15 25.34 2.15 4.39
C ALA A 15 25.33 3.68 4.26
N HIS A 16 24.16 4.31 4.15
CA HIS A 16 23.99 5.76 4.00
C HIS A 16 23.50 6.44 5.28
N GLY A 17 23.46 5.72 6.40
CA GLY A 17 23.11 6.29 7.70
C GLY A 17 21.62 6.55 7.86
N ALA A 18 20.78 5.76 7.18
CA ALA A 18 19.34 5.86 7.30
C ALA A 18 18.86 5.69 8.74
N GLU A 19 17.93 6.55 9.17
CA GLU A 19 17.14 6.30 10.37
C GLU A 19 15.88 5.50 9.96
N THR A 20 15.68 4.34 10.58
CA THR A 20 14.57 3.44 10.26
C THR A 20 13.62 3.30 11.44
N MET A 21 12.35 3.59 11.20
CA MET A 21 11.24 3.24 12.09
C MET A 21 10.67 1.88 11.68
N TRP A 22 10.20 1.09 12.64
CA TRP A 22 9.54 -0.19 12.35
C TRP A 22 8.07 -0.11 12.73
N GLU A 23 7.20 -0.48 11.79
CA GLU A 23 5.77 -0.53 11.98
C GLU A 23 5.26 -1.88 11.47
N ASP A 24 4.61 -2.64 12.34
CA ASP A 24 4.04 -3.96 12.04
C ASP A 24 5.00 -4.94 11.32
N GLY A 25 6.29 -4.84 11.62
CA GLY A 25 7.33 -5.71 11.04
C GLY A 25 7.92 -5.23 9.71
N TYR A 26 7.49 -4.07 9.20
CA TYR A 26 8.03 -3.43 8.00
C TYR A 26 8.89 -2.18 8.33
N PRO A 27 9.98 -1.94 7.59
CA PRO A 27 10.90 -0.82 7.85
C PRO A 27 10.51 0.46 7.08
N TRP A 28 10.27 1.56 7.78
CA TRP A 28 10.08 2.88 7.19
C TRP A 28 11.38 3.70 7.31
N THR A 29 11.99 4.05 6.18
CA THR A 29 13.12 4.97 6.14
C THR A 29 12.63 6.39 6.37
N MET A 30 13.09 7.02 7.45
CA MET A 30 12.67 8.36 7.87
C MET A 30 13.50 9.47 7.21
N HIS A 31 14.81 9.29 7.12
CA HIS A 31 15.76 10.15 6.40
C HIS A 31 17.09 9.41 6.18
N GLU A 32 17.88 9.85 5.20
CA GLU A 32 19.13 9.21 4.76
C GLU A 32 20.35 9.88 5.39
N GLY A 33 20.35 9.99 6.72
CA GLY A 33 21.44 10.61 7.48
C GLY A 33 21.69 12.10 7.18
N ARG A 34 20.82 12.76 6.42
CA ARG A 34 20.86 14.19 6.10
C ARG A 34 19.85 14.98 6.93
N ASP A 35 19.97 16.31 6.89
CA ASP A 35 18.96 17.19 7.47
C ASP A 35 17.63 17.00 6.72
N PRO A 36 16.52 16.66 7.39
CA PRO A 36 15.21 16.53 6.75
C PRO A 36 14.76 17.76 5.97
N LEU A 37 15.23 18.96 6.34
CA LEU A 37 14.92 20.18 5.61
C LEU A 37 15.64 20.23 4.25
N GLU A 38 16.90 19.75 4.18
CA GLU A 38 17.64 19.64 2.92
C GLU A 38 17.00 18.60 1.99
N GLU A 39 16.54 17.47 2.53
CA GLU A 39 15.82 16.44 1.76
C GLU A 39 14.51 16.99 1.19
N TYR A 40 13.74 17.73 1.99
CA TYR A 40 12.54 18.43 1.55
C TYR A 40 12.83 19.41 0.41
N GLU A 41 13.85 20.26 0.56
CA GLU A 41 14.24 21.22 -0.48
C GLU A 41 14.67 20.52 -1.78
N ALA A 42 15.41 19.42 -1.68
CA ALA A 42 15.83 18.62 -2.83
C ALA A 42 14.63 18.04 -3.60
N VAL A 43 13.63 17.49 -2.91
CA VAL A 43 12.38 17.01 -3.53
C VAL A 43 11.63 18.14 -4.22
N ARG A 44 11.59 19.34 -3.61
CA ARG A 44 10.84 20.49 -4.13
C ARG A 44 11.50 21.19 -5.31
N THR A 45 12.82 21.18 -5.37
CA THR A 45 13.60 21.97 -6.34
C THR A 45 14.33 21.12 -7.39
N ALA A 46 14.46 19.82 -7.15
CA ALA A 46 15.11 18.88 -8.04
C ALA A 46 14.35 17.54 -8.08
N THR A 47 14.91 16.50 -7.48
CA THR A 47 14.35 15.14 -7.46
C THR A 47 14.79 14.45 -6.19
N GLY A 48 13.88 13.70 -5.57
CA GLY A 48 14.18 12.75 -4.51
C GLY A 48 13.81 11.34 -4.95
N ILE A 49 14.30 10.36 -4.21
CA ILE A 49 13.94 8.95 -4.35
C ILE A 49 13.52 8.49 -2.96
N TRP A 50 12.37 7.81 -2.86
CA TRP A 50 11.89 7.25 -1.60
C TRP A 50 11.57 5.77 -1.75
N ASP A 51 12.14 4.95 -0.86
CA ASP A 51 11.78 3.55 -0.73
C ASP A 51 10.47 3.39 0.03
N LEU A 52 9.45 2.92 -0.68
CA LEU A 52 8.11 2.68 -0.16
C LEU A 52 7.80 1.17 -0.12
N PHE A 53 8.82 0.32 0.03
CA PHE A 53 8.63 -1.12 0.22
C PHE A 53 7.57 -1.45 1.28
N SER A 54 7.50 -0.67 2.36
CA SER A 54 6.62 -0.91 3.50
C SER A 54 5.14 -0.59 3.27
N THR A 55 4.79 0.15 2.21
CA THR A 55 3.38 0.31 1.81
C THR A 55 2.83 -1.06 1.44
N CYS A 56 1.74 -1.46 2.08
CA CYS A 56 1.13 -2.76 1.85
C CYS A 56 0.36 -2.82 0.55
N LYS A 57 0.45 -3.97 -0.11
CA LYS A 57 0.07 -4.16 -1.51
C LYS A 57 -0.80 -5.40 -1.59
N TYR A 58 -2.05 -5.21 -1.98
CA TYR A 58 -3.00 -6.30 -2.17
C TYR A 58 -3.39 -6.40 -3.63
N GLU A 59 -3.29 -7.60 -4.19
CA GLU A 59 -3.83 -7.91 -5.49
C GLU A 59 -5.25 -8.47 -5.32
N VAL A 60 -6.21 -7.85 -5.98
CA VAL A 60 -7.62 -8.28 -5.97
C VAL A 60 -8.00 -8.75 -7.37
N THR A 61 -8.42 -10.00 -7.50
CA THR A 61 -8.73 -10.64 -8.78
C THR A 61 -10.09 -11.33 -8.79
N GLY A 62 -10.69 -11.48 -9.96
CA GLY A 62 -11.95 -12.19 -10.17
C GLY A 62 -13.09 -11.28 -10.64
N PRO A 63 -14.18 -11.86 -11.15
CA PRO A 63 -15.30 -11.11 -11.72
C PRO A 63 -15.97 -10.14 -10.73
N ASP A 64 -15.91 -10.42 -9.43
CA ASP A 64 -16.47 -9.56 -8.39
C ASP A 64 -15.43 -8.65 -7.70
N ALA A 65 -14.19 -8.55 -8.21
CA ALA A 65 -13.10 -7.80 -7.56
C ALA A 65 -13.47 -6.34 -7.24
N ALA A 66 -14.11 -5.64 -8.17
CA ALA A 66 -14.55 -4.27 -7.94
C ALA A 66 -15.61 -4.18 -6.83
N ARG A 67 -16.55 -5.14 -6.79
CA ARG A 67 -17.61 -5.21 -5.76
C ARG A 67 -17.03 -5.52 -4.39
N LEU A 68 -16.04 -6.40 -4.31
CA LEU A 68 -15.31 -6.72 -3.09
C LEU A 68 -14.68 -5.46 -2.49
N ILE A 69 -13.93 -4.69 -3.30
CA ILE A 69 -13.29 -3.45 -2.84
C ILE A 69 -14.34 -2.42 -2.43
N GLN A 70 -15.41 -2.27 -3.22
CA GLN A 70 -16.47 -1.29 -2.96
C GLN A 70 -17.20 -1.50 -1.63
N ARG A 71 -17.23 -2.73 -1.08
CA ARG A 71 -17.85 -3.01 0.24
C ARG A 71 -17.19 -2.24 1.39
N ARG A 72 -15.93 -1.83 1.24
CA ARG A 72 -15.16 -1.16 2.30
C ARG A 72 -14.58 0.19 1.88
N PHE A 73 -14.42 0.43 0.59
CA PHE A 73 -13.86 1.66 0.06
C PHE A 73 -14.95 2.73 -0.15
N THR A 74 -14.71 3.94 0.35
CA THR A 74 -15.72 5.01 0.36
C THR A 74 -15.95 5.65 -1.00
N ASN A 75 -14.91 5.73 -1.84
CA ASN A 75 -15.03 6.26 -3.18
C ASN A 75 -15.57 5.20 -4.13
N ALA A 76 -16.30 5.63 -5.16
CA ALA A 76 -16.77 4.70 -6.18
C ALA A 76 -15.55 4.01 -6.82
N VAL A 77 -15.60 2.69 -6.98
CA VAL A 77 -14.71 1.88 -7.82
C VAL A 77 -15.37 1.67 -9.18
N GLU A 78 -16.71 1.66 -9.19
CA GLU A 78 -17.50 1.65 -10.41
C GLU A 78 -17.12 2.83 -11.34
N GLY A 79 -17.05 2.53 -12.63
CA GLY A 79 -16.66 3.50 -13.65
C GLY A 79 -15.17 3.87 -13.68
N MET A 80 -14.32 3.31 -12.82
CA MET A 80 -12.85 3.38 -13.04
C MET A 80 -12.52 2.77 -14.40
N GLN A 81 -11.69 3.41 -15.20
CA GLN A 81 -11.14 2.82 -16.42
C GLN A 81 -9.82 2.12 -16.12
N GLN A 82 -9.43 1.17 -16.98
CA GLN A 82 -8.11 0.53 -16.87
C GLN A 82 -6.99 1.59 -16.89
N GLY A 83 -6.01 1.43 -16.00
CA GLY A 83 -4.91 2.38 -15.79
C GLY A 83 -5.24 3.53 -14.83
N GLN A 84 -6.48 3.65 -14.36
CA GLN A 84 -6.83 4.67 -13.38
C GLN A 84 -6.55 4.23 -11.94
N VAL A 85 -6.29 5.24 -11.10
CA VAL A 85 -6.18 5.12 -9.65
C VAL A 85 -7.22 6.01 -8.97
N ARG A 86 -7.72 5.57 -7.83
CA ARG A 86 -8.54 6.39 -6.92
C ARG A 86 -7.99 6.26 -5.51
N TYR A 87 -7.69 7.40 -4.90
CA TYR A 87 -7.40 7.50 -3.48
C TYR A 87 -8.70 7.61 -2.68
N GLY A 88 -8.77 7.07 -1.46
CA GLY A 88 -9.94 7.18 -0.59
C GLY A 88 -9.76 6.44 0.72
N ALA A 89 -10.80 6.44 1.54
CA ALA A 89 -10.80 5.78 2.83
C ALA A 89 -11.37 4.36 2.75
N PHE A 90 -10.81 3.47 3.56
CA PHE A 90 -11.35 2.16 3.90
C PHE A 90 -12.00 2.25 5.27
N VAL A 91 -13.26 1.82 5.38
CA VAL A 91 -14.08 1.97 6.60
C VAL A 91 -14.68 0.64 7.05
N ASN A 92 -14.96 0.54 8.35
CA ASN A 92 -15.75 -0.56 8.90
C ASN A 92 -17.27 -0.33 8.72
N ASP A 93 -18.09 -1.25 9.22
CA ASP A 93 -19.55 -1.20 9.09
C ASP A 93 -20.20 0.03 9.75
N ASP A 94 -19.54 0.61 10.76
CA ASP A 94 -19.98 1.84 11.43
C ASP A 94 -19.51 3.12 10.70
N GLY A 95 -18.77 2.97 9.60
CA GLY A 95 -18.20 4.08 8.84
C GLY A 95 -16.95 4.69 9.48
N THR A 96 -16.37 4.05 10.50
CA THR A 96 -15.10 4.47 11.08
C THR A 96 -13.95 4.10 10.15
N MET A 97 -13.04 5.05 9.92
CA MET A 97 -11.85 4.83 9.09
C MET A 97 -10.94 3.78 9.73
N ILE A 98 -10.66 2.74 8.95
CA ILE A 98 -9.70 1.69 9.28
C ILE A 98 -8.35 2.03 8.66
N ASP A 99 -8.35 2.50 7.42
CA ASP A 99 -7.17 2.94 6.70
C ASP A 99 -7.56 3.89 5.56
N ASP A 100 -6.57 4.44 4.88
CA ASP A 100 -6.69 5.09 3.59
C ASP A 100 -5.76 4.45 2.56
N GLY A 101 -6.00 4.73 1.28
CA GLY A 101 -5.15 4.14 0.26
C GLY A 101 -5.61 4.36 -1.16
N ASN A 102 -4.87 3.74 -2.06
CA ASN A 102 -5.05 3.82 -3.50
C ASN A 102 -5.61 2.52 -4.06
N VAL A 103 -6.68 2.62 -4.84
CA VAL A 103 -7.23 1.53 -5.65
C VAL A 103 -6.83 1.77 -7.10
N TYR A 104 -6.10 0.84 -7.70
CA TYR A 104 -5.71 0.87 -9.11
C TYR A 104 -6.50 -0.17 -9.89
N ARG A 105 -7.02 0.19 -11.07
CA ARG A 105 -7.65 -0.76 -11.99
C ARG A 105 -6.66 -1.19 -13.07
N PHE A 106 -6.21 -2.44 -13.01
CA PHE A 106 -5.23 -2.98 -13.98
C PHE A 106 -5.89 -3.76 -15.12
N ALA A 107 -7.05 -4.37 -14.89
CA ALA A 107 -7.92 -4.98 -15.89
C ALA A 107 -9.38 -4.91 -15.41
N ASP A 108 -10.31 -5.54 -16.13
CA ASP A 108 -11.73 -5.56 -15.73
C ASP A 108 -11.97 -6.34 -14.43
N ASP A 109 -11.19 -7.39 -14.22
CA ASP A 109 -11.25 -8.33 -13.10
C ASP A 109 -9.97 -8.32 -12.26
N ARG A 110 -9.14 -7.27 -12.37
CA ARG A 110 -7.84 -7.17 -11.68
C ARG A 110 -7.57 -5.76 -11.18
N PHE A 111 -7.41 -5.65 -9.87
CA PHE A 111 -7.18 -4.41 -9.14
C PHE A 111 -6.01 -4.56 -8.17
N TRP A 112 -5.41 -3.42 -7.83
CA TRP A 112 -4.45 -3.33 -6.74
C TRP A 112 -4.96 -2.36 -5.69
N VAL A 113 -4.84 -2.75 -4.43
CA VAL A 113 -5.16 -1.93 -3.27
C VAL A 113 -3.88 -1.70 -2.51
N MET A 114 -3.49 -0.44 -2.34
CA MET A 114 -2.27 -0.03 -1.66
C MET A 114 -2.64 0.78 -0.43
N ILE A 115 -2.25 0.32 0.76
CA ILE A 115 -2.62 0.88 2.07
C ILE A 115 -1.41 0.90 3.01
N ASN A 116 -1.51 1.58 4.15
CA ASN A 116 -0.40 1.64 5.12
C ASN A 116 -0.48 0.54 6.20
N THR A 117 -1.67 0.05 6.55
CA THR A 117 -1.84 -1.02 7.55
C THR A 117 -1.27 -2.33 7.04
N ALA A 118 -0.43 -2.95 7.86
CA ALA A 118 0.39 -4.08 7.42
C ALA A 118 -0.38 -5.37 7.13
N ASP A 119 -1.46 -5.63 7.85
CA ASP A 119 -2.25 -6.84 7.67
C ASP A 119 -3.76 -6.58 7.84
N LEU A 120 -4.43 -6.38 6.71
CA LEU A 120 -5.88 -6.40 6.57
C LEU A 120 -6.35 -7.62 5.78
N GLN A 121 -5.52 -8.66 5.61
CA GLN A 121 -5.86 -9.79 4.75
C GLN A 121 -7.09 -10.53 5.25
N GLU A 122 -7.19 -10.79 6.56
CA GLU A 122 -8.38 -11.42 7.14
C GLU A 122 -9.61 -10.52 7.01
N TRP A 123 -9.46 -9.23 7.29
CA TRP A 123 -10.55 -8.26 7.19
C TRP A 123 -11.16 -8.19 5.78
N PHE A 124 -10.30 -8.22 4.74
CA PHE A 124 -10.79 -8.31 3.36
C PHE A 124 -11.37 -9.70 3.03
N ARG A 125 -10.82 -10.78 3.59
CA ARG A 125 -11.36 -12.14 3.40
C ARG A 125 -12.76 -12.27 3.97
N GLU A 126 -12.99 -11.76 5.18
CA GLU A 126 -14.31 -11.69 5.82
C GLU A 126 -15.29 -10.85 5.00
N THR A 127 -14.79 -9.78 4.37
CA THR A 127 -15.57 -8.92 3.48
C THR A 127 -16.03 -9.64 2.21
N ALA A 128 -15.33 -10.67 1.74
CA ALA A 128 -15.65 -11.35 0.49
C ALA A 128 -17.00 -12.08 0.51
N GLY A 129 -17.31 -12.78 1.60
CA GLY A 129 -18.55 -13.54 1.72
C GLY A 129 -18.74 -14.51 0.55
N ASP A 130 -19.75 -14.25 -0.28
CA ASP A 130 -20.17 -15.06 -1.44
C ASP A 130 -19.62 -14.58 -2.79
N LEU A 131 -18.81 -13.52 -2.82
CA LEU A 131 -18.28 -12.95 -4.06
C LEU A 131 -17.25 -13.87 -4.72
N ASP A 132 -17.29 -13.95 -6.05
CA ASP A 132 -16.24 -14.59 -6.84
C ASP A 132 -15.08 -13.61 -7.06
N ALA A 133 -14.33 -13.39 -5.97
CA ALA A 133 -13.15 -12.55 -5.95
C ALA A 133 -12.15 -13.08 -4.92
N ARG A 134 -10.86 -12.92 -5.22
CA ARG A 134 -9.76 -13.27 -4.36
C ARG A 134 -8.95 -12.02 -4.05
N ILE A 135 -8.53 -11.89 -2.80
CA ILE A 135 -7.55 -10.90 -2.37
C ILE A 135 -6.31 -11.61 -1.84
N GLU A 136 -5.15 -11.17 -2.30
CA GLU A 136 -3.85 -11.68 -1.87
C GLU A 136 -2.97 -10.54 -1.38
N HIS A 137 -2.34 -10.72 -0.23
CA HIS A 137 -1.28 -9.83 0.24
C HIS A 137 0.01 -10.12 -0.53
N ARG A 138 0.58 -9.11 -1.18
CA ARG A 138 1.72 -9.20 -2.11
C ARG A 138 2.84 -8.20 -1.79
N THR A 139 2.85 -7.63 -0.58
CA THR A 139 3.82 -6.60 -0.18
C THR A 139 5.26 -7.07 -0.32
N ASP A 140 5.55 -8.30 0.12
CA ASP A 140 6.90 -8.89 0.07
C ASP A 140 7.37 -9.22 -1.35
N ASP A 141 6.45 -9.37 -2.29
CA ASP A 141 6.77 -9.76 -3.67
C ASP A 141 7.23 -8.56 -4.51
N LEU A 142 6.95 -7.33 -4.06
CA LEU A 142 7.12 -6.11 -4.84
C LEU A 142 7.81 -5.01 -4.03
N ALA A 143 8.96 -4.55 -4.53
CA ALA A 143 9.53 -3.29 -4.13
C ALA A 143 8.73 -2.11 -4.71
N MET A 144 8.77 -0.96 -4.03
CA MET A 144 8.17 0.28 -4.52
C MET A 144 9.11 1.44 -4.28
N ILE A 145 9.31 2.25 -5.31
CA ILE A 145 10.14 3.44 -5.28
C ILE A 145 9.30 4.60 -5.82
N ALA A 146 9.34 5.73 -5.13
CA ALA A 146 8.78 7.00 -5.60
C ALA A 146 9.88 8.01 -5.95
#